data_AF-Q6GY30-F1
#
_entry.id   AF-Q6GY30-F1
#
_cell.length_a   1.000
_cell.length_b   1.000
_cell.length_c   1.000
_cell.angle_alpha   90.00
_cell.angle_beta   90.00
_cell.angle_gamma   90.00
#
_symmetry.space_group_name_H-M   'P 1'
#
loop_
_entity.id
_entity.type
_entity.pdbx_description
1 polymer ?
#
loop_
_entity_poly.entity_id
_entity_poly.type
_entity_poly.pdbx_seq_one_letter_code
_entity_poly.pdbx_strand_id
1 'polypeptide(L)'
;MESEFKVKQITKLYESCNKCGLPIINCICDIVPKIKTKAKILILSTEREFSRPSNTARLLKLVNPESTELILWERVKTPEKLIEYINSDDYEIHILFPMDDDEPVERKSKCKDSEKIPAFIILDGTWKEAEKILRKSDYLKKL
;
A
#
# COMPACT_ATOMS: atom_id res chain seq x y z
N MET A 1 -9.78 8.51 10.29
CA MET A 1 -8.74 8.48 9.25
C MET A 1 -9.20 9.41 8.14
N GLU A 2 -8.75 10.65 8.22
CA GLU A 2 -8.91 11.61 7.14
C GLU A 2 -7.88 11.23 6.08
N SER A 3 -8.37 10.88 4.90
CA SER A 3 -7.51 10.78 3.72
C SER A 3 -7.29 12.20 3.24
N GLU A 4 -6.04 12.66 3.18
CA GLU A 4 -5.70 13.96 2.57
C GLU A 4 -6.20 14.05 1.12
N PHE A 5 -6.42 12.90 0.48
CA PHE A 5 -6.95 12.79 -0.87
C PHE A 5 -8.46 12.56 -0.86
N LYS A 6 -9.19 13.47 -1.53
CA LYS A 6 -10.64 13.34 -1.79
C LYS A 6 -10.88 12.27 -2.86
N VAL A 7 -11.80 11.36 -2.58
CA VAL A 7 -12.17 10.32 -3.55
C VAL A 7 -13.03 10.91 -4.65
N LYS A 8 -12.75 10.52 -5.90
CA LYS A 8 -13.54 10.95 -7.05
C LYS A 8 -14.97 10.42 -6.94
N GLN A 9 -15.90 11.18 -7.48
CA GLN A 9 -17.29 10.76 -7.49
C GLN A 9 -17.51 9.68 -8.57
N ILE A 10 -18.12 8.54 -8.20
CA ILE A 10 -18.44 7.46 -9.16
C ILE A 10 -19.67 7.79 -10.00
N THR A 11 -20.71 8.37 -9.39
CA THR A 11 -22.01 8.63 -10.04
C THR A 11 -22.40 10.09 -9.87
N LYS A 12 -23.14 10.68 -10.82
CA LYS A 12 -23.60 12.08 -10.68
C LYS A 12 -24.61 12.28 -9.54
N LEU A 13 -25.28 11.22 -9.11
CA LEU A 13 -26.42 11.28 -8.18
C LEU A 13 -25.97 11.31 -6.72
N TYR A 14 -24.88 10.62 -6.38
CA TYR A 14 -24.41 10.46 -5.00
C TYR A 14 -22.93 10.75 -4.88
N GLU A 15 -22.57 11.45 -3.80
CA GLU A 15 -21.17 11.61 -3.41
C GLU A 15 -20.55 10.28 -3.01
N SER A 16 -19.22 10.20 -3.08
CA SER A 16 -18.45 9.01 -2.68
C SER A 16 -17.92 9.18 -1.26
N CYS A 17 -18.00 8.11 -0.48
CA CYS A 17 -17.48 8.08 0.87
C CYS A 17 -15.96 8.22 0.85
N ASN A 18 -15.41 9.23 1.54
CA ASN A 18 -13.96 9.44 1.62
C ASN A 18 -13.20 8.35 2.41
N LYS A 19 -13.90 7.42 3.08
CA LYS A 19 -13.27 6.28 3.79
C LYS A 19 -13.23 4.98 2.97
N CYS A 20 -14.38 4.47 2.50
CA CYS A 20 -14.43 3.22 1.70
C CYS A 20 -14.38 3.44 0.19
N GLY A 21 -14.95 4.53 -0.33
CA GLY A 21 -14.84 4.96 -1.74
C GLY A 21 -16.09 4.69 -2.54
N LEU A 22 -16.98 3.87 -1.99
CA LEU A 22 -18.29 3.60 -2.54
C LEU A 22 -19.20 4.84 -2.43
N PRO A 23 -20.27 4.91 -3.24
CA PRO A 23 -21.31 5.93 -3.07
C PRO A 23 -21.85 5.90 -1.64
N ILE A 24 -22.24 7.05 -1.08
CA ILE A 24 -22.73 7.14 0.31
C ILE A 24 -23.86 6.13 0.59
N ILE A 25 -24.78 5.95 -0.37
CA ILE A 25 -25.89 4.98 -0.28
C ILE A 25 -25.46 3.51 -0.17
N ASN A 26 -24.23 3.19 -0.58
CA ASN A 26 -23.62 1.85 -0.50
C ASN A 26 -22.39 1.86 0.41
N CYS A 27 -22.29 2.82 1.35
CA CYS A 27 -21.17 2.89 2.26
C CYS A 27 -21.09 1.64 3.12
N ILE A 28 -19.90 1.05 3.21
CA ILE A 28 -19.66 -0.18 3.99
C ILE A 28 -18.83 0.06 5.27
N CYS A 29 -18.53 1.32 5.61
CA CYS A 29 -17.58 1.63 6.68
C CYS A 29 -17.96 1.03 8.04
N ASP A 30 -19.26 0.90 8.30
CA ASP A 30 -19.81 0.45 9.57
C ASP A 30 -20.03 -1.07 9.63
N ILE A 31 -19.99 -1.76 8.48
CA ILE A 31 -20.19 -3.21 8.39
C ILE A 31 -18.90 -3.99 8.10
N VAL A 32 -17.84 -3.29 7.70
CA VAL A 32 -16.56 -3.93 7.37
C VAL A 32 -15.91 -4.51 8.64
N PRO A 33 -15.59 -5.82 8.65
CA PRO A 33 -14.93 -6.44 9.80
C PRO A 33 -13.54 -5.84 10.01
N LYS A 34 -13.16 -5.69 11.28
CA LYS A 34 -11.79 -5.30 11.63
C LYS A 34 -10.97 -6.55 11.88
N ILE A 35 -9.81 -6.62 11.26
CA ILE A 35 -8.80 -7.66 11.51
C ILE A 35 -7.56 -7.04 12.12
N LYS A 36 -6.75 -7.87 12.78
CA LYS A 36 -5.43 -7.50 13.25
C LYS A 36 -4.43 -8.51 12.70
N THR A 37 -3.44 -8.02 11.96
CA THR A 37 -2.33 -8.84 11.47
C THR A 37 -1.06 -8.53 12.23
N LYS A 38 -0.25 -9.54 12.51
CA LYS A 38 1.12 -9.34 13.02
C LYS A 38 1.98 -8.66 11.95
N ALA A 39 1.86 -9.11 10.70
CA ALA A 39 2.56 -8.49 9.57
C ALA A 39 2.05 -7.08 9.29
N LYS A 40 2.98 -6.17 8.98
CA LYS A 40 2.68 -4.84 8.44
C LYS A 40 2.53 -4.90 6.93
N ILE A 41 1.60 -4.10 6.39
CA ILE A 41 1.34 -3.96 4.96
C ILE A 41 1.54 -2.49 4.60
N LEU A 42 2.61 -2.20 3.88
CA LEU A 42 2.97 -0.84 3.47
C LEU A 42 2.59 -0.69 1.99
N ILE A 43 1.48 -0.01 1.71
CA ILE A 43 1.04 0.19 0.32
C ILE A 43 1.62 1.50 -0.19
N LEU A 44 2.50 1.40 -1.16
CA LEU A 44 3.12 2.53 -1.83
C LEU A 44 2.32 2.85 -3.10
N SER A 45 1.62 3.98 -3.10
CA SER A 45 0.62 4.32 -4.12
C SER A 45 0.78 5.74 -4.64
N THR A 46 0.29 6.02 -5.84
CA THR A 46 0.33 7.38 -6.42
C THR A 46 -0.91 8.18 -6.03
N GLU A 47 -0.84 9.51 -6.09
CA GLU A 47 -1.99 10.40 -5.86
C GLU A 47 -3.20 10.02 -6.73
N ARG A 48 -2.95 9.63 -7.98
CA ARG A 48 -4.00 9.19 -8.91
C ARG A 48 -4.77 8.01 -8.34
N GLU A 49 -4.08 7.02 -7.80
CA GLU A 49 -4.67 5.82 -7.21
C GLU A 49 -5.40 6.11 -5.90
N PHE A 50 -4.92 7.05 -5.07
CA PHE A 50 -5.69 7.46 -3.88
C PHE A 50 -7.03 8.10 -4.21
N SER A 51 -7.10 8.84 -5.33
CA SER A 51 -8.34 9.43 -5.80
C SER A 51 -9.31 8.40 -6.40
N ARG A 52 -8.87 7.17 -6.69
CA ARG A 52 -9.71 6.15 -7.34
C ARG A 52 -10.71 5.54 -6.35
N PRO A 53 -12.01 5.55 -6.67
CA PRO A 53 -13.03 5.03 -5.76
C PRO A 53 -12.99 3.52 -5.55
N SER A 54 -12.59 2.77 -6.59
CA SER A 54 -12.48 1.31 -6.58
C SER A 54 -11.11 0.80 -6.12
N ASN A 55 -10.33 1.63 -5.41
CA ASN A 55 -8.99 1.22 -4.96
C ASN A 55 -9.09 0.22 -3.78
N THR A 56 -8.67 -1.02 -4.03
CA THR A 56 -8.64 -2.11 -3.04
C THR A 56 -7.75 -1.80 -1.82
N ALA A 57 -6.69 -0.99 -1.99
CA ALA A 57 -5.82 -0.57 -0.89
C ALA A 57 -6.59 0.16 0.22
N ARG A 58 -7.61 0.96 -0.13
CA ARG A 58 -8.48 1.62 0.85
C ARG A 58 -9.30 0.63 1.64
N LEU A 59 -9.85 -0.39 0.98
CA LEU A 59 -10.60 -1.44 1.67
C LEU A 59 -9.67 -2.19 2.64
N LEU A 60 -8.43 -2.48 2.24
CA LEU A 60 -7.47 -3.12 3.12
C LEU A 60 -7.14 -2.26 4.35
N LYS A 61 -6.89 -0.96 4.18
CA LYS A 61 -6.68 -0.03 5.31
C LYS A 61 -7.92 0.10 6.19
N LEU A 62 -9.12 0.01 5.61
CA LEU A 62 -10.37 0.03 6.36
C LEU A 62 -10.56 -1.24 7.21
N VAL A 63 -10.21 -2.41 6.66
CA VAL A 63 -10.29 -3.72 7.32
C VAL A 63 -9.19 -3.92 8.36
N ASN A 64 -7.96 -3.47 8.07
CA ASN A 64 -6.77 -3.67 8.90
C ASN A 64 -6.08 -2.33 9.27
N PRO A 65 -6.76 -1.45 10.03
CA PRO A 65 -6.33 -0.06 10.21
C PRO A 65 -5.01 0.10 10.97
N GLU A 66 -4.66 -0.84 11.87
CA GLU A 66 -3.46 -0.76 12.70
C GLU A 66 -2.20 -1.26 11.98
N SER A 67 -2.35 -2.22 11.06
CA SER A 67 -1.22 -2.91 10.43
C SER A 67 -1.08 -2.64 8.93
N THR A 68 -2.02 -1.96 8.29
CA THR A 68 -1.86 -1.48 6.92
C THR A 68 -1.55 0.01 6.93
N GLU A 69 -0.61 0.47 6.12
CA GLU A 69 -0.32 1.90 5.91
C GLU A 69 -0.43 2.23 4.43
N LEU A 70 -0.99 3.40 4.14
CA LEU A 70 -1.09 3.96 2.80
C LEU A 70 -0.08 5.08 2.68
N ILE A 71 0.90 4.94 1.79
CA ILE A 71 2.03 5.84 1.65
C ILE A 71 2.02 6.43 0.24
N LEU A 72 2.08 7.76 0.16
CA LEU A 72 2.20 8.45 -1.11
C LEU A 72 3.59 8.26 -1.70
N TRP A 73 3.62 7.78 -2.92
CA TRP A 73 4.80 7.78 -3.76
C TRP A 73 4.83 9.02 -4.65
N GLU A 74 5.94 9.72 -4.60
CA GLU A 74 6.26 10.82 -5.49
C GLU A 74 7.60 10.56 -6.16
N ARG A 75 7.74 10.95 -7.42
CA ARG A 75 8.98 10.70 -8.16
C ARG A 75 10.17 11.48 -7.63
N VAL A 76 9.92 12.66 -7.05
CA VAL A 76 10.94 13.62 -6.63
C VAL A 76 11.14 13.68 -5.12
N LYS A 77 10.25 13.05 -4.35
CA LYS A 77 10.25 13.11 -2.89
C LYS A 77 10.30 11.70 -2.32
N THR A 78 11.21 11.50 -1.37
CA THR A 78 11.30 10.25 -0.62
C THR A 78 10.24 10.24 0.48
N PRO A 79 9.40 9.20 0.59
CA PRO A 79 8.40 9.09 1.65
C PRO A 79 9.07 8.78 3.00
N GLU A 80 9.19 9.79 3.87
CA GLU A 80 9.85 9.70 5.19
C GLU A 80 9.34 8.51 6.02
N LYS A 81 8.02 8.35 6.10
CA LYS A 81 7.39 7.25 6.84
C LYS A 81 7.82 5.87 6.35
N LEU A 82 8.04 5.68 5.05
CA LEU A 82 8.53 4.42 4.52
C LEU A 82 10.00 4.18 4.90
N ILE A 83 10.80 5.23 4.88
CA ILE A 83 12.21 5.16 5.28
C ILE A 83 12.36 4.82 6.77
N GLU A 84 11.47 5.32 7.63
CA GLU A 84 11.42 4.93 9.04
C GLU A 84 11.20 3.43 9.21
N TYR A 85 10.28 2.82 8.45
CA TYR A 85 10.08 1.37 8.47
C TYR A 85 11.30 0.61 7.92
N ILE A 86 11.91 1.10 6.84
CA ILE A 86 13.08 0.47 6.21
C ILE A 86 14.29 0.47 7.14
N ASN A 87 14.50 1.55 7.90
CA ASN A 87 15.66 1.71 8.77
C ASN A 87 15.43 1.18 10.20
N SER A 88 14.21 0.79 10.56
CA SER A 88 13.91 0.26 11.89
C SER A 88 14.39 -1.19 12.00
N ASP A 89 15.06 -1.50 13.10
CA ASP A 89 15.55 -2.86 13.38
C ASP A 89 14.42 -3.83 13.76
N ASP A 90 13.23 -3.31 14.09
CA ASP A 90 12.06 -4.10 14.50
C ASP A 90 11.39 -4.84 13.33
N TYR A 91 11.62 -4.37 12.09
CA TYR A 91 10.92 -4.87 10.91
C TYR A 91 11.83 -5.66 9.98
N GLU A 92 11.29 -6.74 9.42
CA GLU A 92 11.87 -7.42 8.28
C GLU A 92 11.10 -7.02 7.03
N ILE A 93 11.75 -6.23 6.18
CA ILE A 93 11.09 -5.56 5.05
C ILE A 93 11.21 -6.44 3.81
N HIS A 94 10.08 -6.65 3.14
CA HIS A 94 9.99 -7.38 1.89
C HIS A 94 9.19 -6.59 0.86
N ILE A 95 9.59 -6.63 -0.40
CA ILE A 95 8.80 -6.06 -1.50
C ILE A 95 8.03 -7.20 -2.18
N LEU A 96 6.72 -7.05 -2.32
CA LEU A 96 5.88 -7.96 -3.09
C LEU A 96 5.76 -7.43 -4.52
N PHE A 97 6.54 -8.01 -5.42
CA PHE A 97 6.55 -7.69 -6.85
C PHE A 97 6.75 -8.98 -7.66
N PRO A 98 6.04 -9.18 -8.78
CA PRO A 98 6.27 -10.34 -9.63
C PRO A 98 7.70 -10.30 -10.16
N MET A 99 8.35 -11.46 -10.13
CA MET A 99 9.61 -11.66 -10.83
C MET A 99 9.31 -12.38 -12.14
N ASP A 100 9.98 -11.98 -13.20
CA ASP A 100 10.06 -12.81 -14.41
C ASP A 100 10.94 -14.04 -14.12
N ASP A 101 10.69 -15.14 -14.82
CA ASP A 101 11.34 -16.45 -14.56
C ASP A 101 12.87 -16.40 -14.71
N ASP A 102 13.38 -15.46 -15.50
CA ASP A 102 14.82 -15.27 -15.77
C ASP A 102 15.54 -14.40 -14.72
N GLU A 103 14.83 -13.88 -13.71
CA GLU A 103 15.45 -13.05 -12.69
C GLU A 103 16.25 -13.86 -11.64
N PRO A 104 17.40 -13.33 -11.16
CA PRO A 104 18.28 -14.05 -10.26
C PRO A 104 17.60 -14.45 -8.94
N VAL A 105 17.84 -15.69 -8.51
CA VAL A 105 17.27 -16.31 -7.29
C VAL A 105 17.54 -15.48 -6.02
N GLU A 106 18.58 -14.66 -6.01
CA GLU A 106 18.94 -13.76 -4.90
C GLU A 106 17.84 -12.75 -4.54
N ARG A 107 16.94 -12.41 -5.47
CA ARG A 107 15.77 -11.55 -5.18
C ARG A 107 14.61 -12.29 -4.49
N LYS A 108 14.68 -13.61 -4.36
CA LYS A 108 13.68 -14.40 -3.63
C LYS A 108 14.04 -14.40 -2.15
N SER A 109 13.28 -13.67 -1.34
CA SER A 109 13.37 -13.80 0.11
C SER A 109 12.87 -15.20 0.52
N LYS A 110 13.72 -15.93 1.24
CA LYS A 110 13.27 -17.13 1.96
C LYS A 110 12.65 -16.67 3.27
N CYS A 111 11.45 -17.16 3.60
CA CYS A 111 10.93 -17.03 4.95
C CYS A 111 11.93 -17.67 5.91
N LYS A 112 12.62 -16.84 6.68
CA LYS A 112 13.43 -17.27 7.82
C LYS A 112 12.59 -17.02 9.06
N ASP A 113 12.72 -17.90 10.05
CA ASP A 113 12.18 -17.62 11.38
C ASP A 113 13.01 -16.48 11.97
N SER A 114 12.42 -15.29 11.97
CA SER A 114 13.00 -14.05 12.44
C SER A 114 12.14 -13.54 13.59
N GLU A 115 12.77 -12.98 14.62
CA GLU A 115 12.05 -12.35 15.73
C GLU A 115 11.45 -10.99 15.32
N LYS A 116 11.81 -10.48 14.14
CA LYS A 116 11.33 -9.22 13.59
C LYS A 116 9.91 -9.33 13.06
N ILE A 117 9.21 -8.20 13.04
CA ILE A 117 7.86 -8.10 12.49
C ILE A 117 7.97 -8.05 10.96
N PRO A 118 7.34 -8.99 10.22
CA PRO A 118 7.39 -8.94 8.76
C PRO A 118 6.59 -7.73 8.24
N ALA A 119 7.18 -6.98 7.33
CA ALA A 119 6.59 -5.80 6.72
C ALA A 119 6.66 -5.89 5.19
N PHE A 120 5.50 -5.98 4.55
CA PHE A 120 5.39 -6.16 3.11
C PHE A 120 5.05 -4.85 2.41
N ILE A 121 5.96 -4.40 1.54
CA ILE A 121 5.76 -3.28 0.64
C ILE A 121 5.01 -3.77 -0.60
N ILE A 122 3.82 -3.22 -0.84
CA ILE A 122 3.00 -3.50 -2.03
C ILE A 122 2.97 -2.24 -2.88
N LEU A 123 3.31 -2.38 -4.16
CA LEU A 123 3.25 -1.29 -5.12
C LEU A 123 1.85 -1.24 -5.74
N ASP A 124 1.11 -0.18 -5.47
CA ASP A 124 -0.27 -0.02 -5.92
C ASP A 124 -0.33 0.72 -7.26
N GLY A 125 -0.82 0.02 -8.28
CA GLY A 125 -0.94 0.52 -9.64
C GLY A 125 -0.96 -0.61 -10.66
N THR A 126 -1.00 -0.25 -11.94
CA THR A 126 -0.76 -1.21 -13.03
C THR A 126 0.66 -1.76 -12.97
N TRP A 127 0.93 -2.91 -13.61
CA TRP A 127 2.29 -3.48 -13.68
C TRP A 127 3.34 -2.48 -14.15
N LYS A 128 3.03 -1.68 -15.18
CA LYS A 128 3.90 -0.62 -15.69
C LYS A 128 4.15 0.50 -14.67
N GLU A 129 3.14 0.85 -13.87
CA GLU A 129 3.27 1.87 -12.82
C GLU A 129 4.10 1.34 -11.65
N ALA A 130 3.86 0.10 -11.21
CA ALA A 130 4.60 -0.55 -10.14
C ALA A 130 6.09 -0.75 -10.52
N GLU A 131 6.39 -1.20 -11.75
CA GLU A 131 7.76 -1.30 -12.26
C GLU A 131 8.46 0.08 -12.28
N LYS A 132 7.72 1.13 -12.69
CA LYS A 132 8.23 2.50 -12.66
C LYS A 132 8.54 2.95 -11.24
N ILE A 133 7.67 2.67 -10.26
CA ILE A 133 7.91 2.99 -8.85
C ILE A 133 9.19 2.31 -8.38
N LEU A 134 9.33 1.01 -8.60
CA LEU A 134 10.52 0.24 -8.21
C LEU A 134 11.79 0.81 -8.85
N ARG A 135 11.79 1.03 -10.18
CA ARG A 135 12.95 1.52 -10.93
C ARG A 135 13.36 2.94 -10.55
N LYS A 136 12.42 3.78 -10.12
CA LYS A 136 12.65 5.19 -9.76
C LYS A 136 12.83 5.43 -8.26
N SER A 137 12.77 4.38 -7.44
CA SER A 137 12.93 4.47 -6.00
C SER A 137 14.22 3.80 -5.57
N ASP A 138 15.31 4.57 -5.51
CA ASP A 138 16.62 4.01 -5.16
C ASP A 138 16.67 3.42 -3.74
N TYR A 139 15.80 3.89 -2.85
CA TYR A 139 15.61 3.30 -1.51
C TYR A 139 14.99 1.89 -1.53
N LEU A 140 14.21 1.55 -2.56
CA LEU A 140 13.65 0.20 -2.70
C LEU A 140 14.66 -0.80 -3.29
N LYS A 141 15.62 -0.33 -4.09
CA LYS A 141 16.63 -1.19 -4.74
C LYS A 141 17.66 -1.77 -3.78
N LYS A 142 17.73 -1.21 -2.55
CA LYS A 142 18.66 -1.64 -1.51
C LYS A 142 18.08 -2.74 -0.61
N LEU A 143 16.80 -3.06 -0.79
CA LEU A 143 16.08 -4.16 -0.14
C LEU A 143 16.26 -5.43 -0.96
#